data_AF-A0A7Y7XAY5-F1
#
_entry.id   AF-A0A7Y7XAY5-F1
#
_cell.length_a   1.000
_cell.length_b   1.000
_cell.length_c   1.000
_cell.angle_alpha   90.00
_cell.angle_beta   90.00
_cell.angle_gamma   90.00
#
_symmetry.space_group_name_H-M   'P 1'
#
loop_
_entity.id
_entity.type
_entity.pdbx_description
1 polymer ?
#
loop_
_entity_poly.entity_id
_entity_poly.type
_entity_poly.pdbx_seq_one_letter_code
_entity_poly.pdbx_strand_id
1 'polypeptide(L)'
;MKRMLLVGLMAVLLAGCGDPKLDSTTEATLQESTKKVAEKLSPEEKKQFAADLMLIALSKMDLMNKSADVMQQEINSSLNGKTAAELNTMANNIRFERDKKQKEQALLEIKALQSKVAAAAVAKAELSKFTVPKSRVLSQAEKYSKIPQPIIELTVQNGTTHPISRAYFKATIASPERAVPWFVDVFSYDIGGGLEAGEGAVWKLLPDKYGKWGHIEAPASAYVSVEVYRLDGPDGKTLFDASGLSESEQARLDTLQKQYGAI
;
A
#
# COMPACT_ATOMS: atom_id res chain seq x y z
N MET A 1 75.61 -58.15 27.45
CA MET A 1 74.58 -58.90 26.69
C MET A 1 73.26 -58.13 26.76
N LYS A 2 72.56 -57.99 25.61
CA LYS A 2 71.12 -57.66 25.41
C LYS A 2 70.59 -56.35 26.06
N ARG A 3 70.30 -55.27 25.30
CA ARG A 3 69.24 -55.00 24.29
C ARG A 3 68.02 -54.28 24.90
N MET A 4 67.76 -53.07 24.38
CA MET A 4 66.46 -52.39 24.20
C MET A 4 65.80 -51.79 25.48
N LEU A 5 65.02 -50.69 25.45
CA LEU A 5 64.10 -50.24 24.40
C LEU A 5 63.71 -48.74 24.53
N LEU A 6 63.34 -48.17 23.38
CA LEU A 6 62.85 -46.82 23.05
C LEU A 6 61.66 -46.26 23.87
N VAL A 7 61.71 -44.93 24.01
CA VAL A 7 60.66 -43.87 23.85
C VAL A 7 59.20 -44.30 23.60
N GLY A 8 58.27 -43.65 24.32
CA GLY A 8 56.85 -43.58 23.96
C GLY A 8 56.12 -42.43 24.67
N LEU A 9 56.20 -41.22 24.11
CA LEU A 9 55.40 -40.04 24.48
C LEU A 9 53.98 -40.24 23.95
N MET A 10 53.04 -40.61 24.82
CA MET A 10 51.64 -40.77 24.45
C MET A 10 50.95 -39.39 24.50
N ALA A 11 50.87 -38.75 23.33
CA ALA A 11 50.09 -37.54 23.14
C ALA A 11 48.60 -37.89 23.27
N VAL A 12 47.94 -37.26 24.25
CA VAL A 12 46.49 -37.27 24.42
C VAL A 12 45.88 -36.57 23.20
N LEU A 13 45.29 -37.36 22.31
CA LEU A 13 44.34 -36.88 21.31
C LEU A 13 43.08 -36.43 22.05
N LEU A 14 43.04 -35.16 22.45
CA LEU A 14 41.80 -34.46 22.74
C LEU A 14 41.00 -34.42 21.43
N ALA A 15 40.18 -35.44 21.20
CA ALA A 15 39.05 -35.32 20.30
C ALA A 15 38.19 -34.18 20.86
N GLY A 16 38.35 -32.98 20.29
CA GLY A 16 37.45 -31.86 20.52
C GLY A 16 36.08 -32.23 19.98
N CYS A 17 35.27 -32.92 20.80
CA CYS A 17 33.85 -33.19 20.60
C CYS A 17 33.03 -31.90 20.77
N GLY A 18 33.39 -30.87 20.02
CA GLY A 18 32.57 -29.68 19.83
C GLY A 18 32.17 -29.60 18.37
N ASP A 19 30.92 -29.24 18.11
CA ASP A 19 30.51 -28.89 16.75
C ASP A 19 31.40 -27.76 16.21
N PRO A 20 31.77 -27.80 14.92
CA PRO A 20 32.57 -26.75 14.31
C PRO A 20 31.87 -25.40 14.49
N LYS A 21 32.67 -24.37 14.80
CA LYS A 21 32.20 -23.01 15.04
C LYS A 21 32.72 -22.10 13.94
N LEU A 22 31.95 -21.05 13.65
CA LEU A 22 32.40 -19.98 12.78
C LEU A 22 33.50 -19.15 13.45
N ASP A 23 34.47 -18.75 12.66
CA ASP A 23 35.55 -17.84 13.04
C ASP A 23 35.52 -16.63 12.11
N SER A 24 34.83 -15.57 12.53
CA SER A 24 34.69 -14.32 11.77
C SER A 24 35.71 -13.26 12.19
N THR A 25 36.84 -13.65 12.79
CA THR A 25 37.92 -12.71 13.14
C THR A 25 38.55 -12.07 11.90
N THR A 26 38.63 -12.83 10.81
CA THR A 26 39.06 -12.38 9.47
C THR A 26 38.18 -12.97 8.39
N GLU A 27 38.21 -12.42 7.17
CA GLU A 27 37.48 -13.00 6.03
C GLU A 27 37.99 -14.42 5.67
N ALA A 28 39.30 -14.64 5.74
CA ALA A 28 39.91 -15.93 5.45
C ALA A 28 39.48 -17.01 6.47
N THR A 29 39.51 -16.69 7.77
CA THR A 29 39.06 -17.61 8.83
C THR A 29 37.55 -17.87 8.72
N LEU A 30 36.77 -16.88 8.28
CA LEU A 30 35.33 -17.04 8.10
C LEU A 30 35.04 -18.00 6.96
N GLN A 31 35.73 -17.85 5.83
CA GLN A 31 35.58 -18.73 4.68
C GLN A 31 35.97 -20.18 5.02
N GLU A 32 37.08 -20.37 5.74
CA GLU A 32 37.55 -21.70 6.13
C GLU A 32 36.61 -22.35 7.15
N SER A 33 36.23 -21.63 8.20
CA SER A 33 35.31 -22.14 9.23
C SER A 33 33.92 -22.44 8.67
N THR A 34 33.41 -21.62 7.74
CA THR A 34 32.14 -21.87 7.05
C THR A 34 32.18 -23.19 6.27
N LYS A 35 33.28 -23.49 5.56
CA LYS A 35 33.47 -24.78 4.86
C LYS A 35 33.48 -25.95 5.84
N LYS A 36 34.24 -25.84 6.94
CA LYS A 36 34.32 -26.88 7.97
C LYS A 36 32.97 -27.16 8.65
N VAL A 37 32.18 -26.12 8.88
CA VAL A 37 30.81 -26.28 9.39
C VAL A 37 29.94 -26.97 8.35
N ALA A 38 29.95 -26.48 7.10
CA ALA A 38 29.15 -27.03 6.03
C ALA A 38 29.46 -28.50 5.75
N GLU A 39 30.72 -28.94 5.77
CA GLU A 39 31.13 -30.33 5.50
C GLU A 39 30.43 -31.36 6.41
N LYS A 40 30.04 -30.96 7.63
CA LYS A 40 29.33 -31.83 8.58
C LYS A 40 27.80 -31.83 8.45
N LEU A 41 27.26 -31.03 7.53
CA LEU A 41 25.82 -30.86 7.31
C LEU A 41 25.32 -31.68 6.11
N SER A 42 24.07 -32.13 6.18
CA SER A 42 23.35 -32.68 5.02
C SER A 42 23.16 -31.63 3.91
N PRO A 43 22.85 -32.03 2.66
CA PRO A 43 22.60 -31.08 1.58
C PRO A 43 21.54 -30.01 1.91
N GLU A 44 20.45 -30.41 2.58
CA GLU A 44 19.37 -29.53 3.02
C GLU A 44 19.83 -28.55 4.11
N GLU A 45 20.56 -29.05 5.12
CA GLU A 45 21.10 -28.23 6.20
C GLU A 45 22.17 -27.24 5.70
N LYS A 46 22.98 -27.61 4.69
CA LYS A 46 23.92 -26.69 4.03
C LYS A 46 23.19 -25.50 3.40
N LYS A 47 22.07 -25.76 2.71
CA LYS A 47 21.25 -24.71 2.10
C LYS A 47 20.63 -23.81 3.15
N GLN A 48 20.09 -24.39 4.24
CA GLN A 48 19.53 -23.65 5.35
C GLN A 48 20.59 -22.80 6.07
N PHE A 49 21.75 -23.36 6.35
CA PHE A 49 22.88 -22.68 6.98
C PHE A 49 23.36 -21.47 6.16
N ALA A 50 23.49 -21.62 4.84
CA ALA A 50 23.83 -20.50 3.95
C ALA A 50 22.74 -19.40 3.96
N ALA A 51 21.47 -19.78 3.96
CA ALA A 51 20.35 -18.83 4.06
C ALA A 51 20.29 -18.12 5.42
N ASP A 52 20.60 -18.82 6.51
CA ASP A 52 20.66 -18.27 7.88
C ASP A 52 21.79 -17.25 8.01
N LEU A 53 22.99 -17.57 7.50
CA LEU A 53 24.12 -16.65 7.44
C LEU A 53 23.76 -15.36 6.72
N MET A 54 23.16 -15.47 5.53
CA MET A 54 22.74 -14.33 4.74
C MET A 54 21.64 -13.51 5.44
N LEU A 55 20.66 -14.17 6.05
CA LEU A 55 19.58 -13.52 6.80
C LEU A 55 20.11 -12.71 7.99
N ILE A 56 21.02 -13.30 8.76
CA ILE A 56 21.63 -12.66 9.92
C ILE A 56 22.45 -11.46 9.47
N ALA A 57 23.31 -11.62 8.46
CA ALA A 57 24.08 -10.51 7.90
C ALA A 57 23.17 -9.36 7.43
N LEU A 58 22.14 -9.66 6.61
CA LEU A 58 21.16 -8.67 6.15
C LEU A 58 20.38 -8.02 7.31
N SER A 59 20.12 -8.74 8.40
CA SER A 59 19.43 -8.16 9.57
C SER A 59 20.26 -7.15 10.34
N LYS A 60 21.58 -7.15 10.14
CA LYS A 60 22.53 -6.18 10.72
C LYS A 60 22.85 -5.02 9.79
N MET A 61 22.53 -5.15 8.51
CA MET A 61 22.56 -4.05 7.56
C MET A 61 21.39 -3.10 7.87
N ASP A 62 21.62 -2.15 8.76
CA ASP A 62 20.69 -1.05 8.98
C ASP A 62 20.66 -0.16 7.73
N LEU A 63 19.48 0.33 7.33
CA LEU A 63 19.31 1.24 6.18
C LEU A 63 19.73 2.68 6.51
N MET A 64 20.13 2.93 7.76
CA MET A 64 20.64 4.20 8.26
C MET A 64 22.17 4.27 8.08
N ASN A 65 22.71 5.48 7.85
CA ASN A 65 24.12 5.81 7.57
C ASN A 65 25.14 5.23 8.60
N LYS A 66 25.44 3.93 8.55
CA LYS A 66 26.60 3.32 9.20
C LYS A 66 27.73 3.17 8.19
N SER A 67 28.97 3.36 8.62
CA SER A 67 30.13 3.05 7.77
C SER A 67 30.24 1.55 7.52
N ALA A 68 30.88 1.18 6.41
CA ALA A 68 31.09 -0.23 6.06
C ALA A 68 31.84 -1.00 7.17
N ASP A 69 32.82 -0.36 7.83
CA ASP A 69 33.61 -0.99 8.89
C ASP A 69 32.77 -1.35 10.13
N VAL A 70 31.88 -0.44 10.56
CA VAL A 70 30.98 -0.68 11.70
C VAL A 70 30.01 -1.82 11.38
N MET A 71 29.48 -1.84 10.16
CA MET A 71 28.59 -2.89 9.69
C MET A 71 29.31 -4.25 9.64
N GLN A 72 30.53 -4.29 9.12
CA GLN A 72 31.35 -5.50 9.08
C GLN A 72 31.65 -6.03 10.49
N GLN A 73 31.94 -5.14 11.44
CA GLN A 73 32.19 -5.51 12.84
C GLN A 73 30.93 -6.07 13.53
N GLU A 74 29.76 -5.49 13.29
CA GLU A 74 28.47 -6.01 13.81
C GLU A 74 28.13 -7.39 13.24
N ILE A 75 28.37 -7.60 11.94
CA ILE A 75 28.19 -8.91 11.29
C ILE A 75 29.16 -9.92 11.89
N ASN A 76 30.45 -9.61 11.91
CA ASN A 76 31.49 -10.51 12.42
C ASN A 76 31.20 -10.90 13.87
N SER A 77 30.90 -9.93 14.75
CA SER A 77 30.58 -10.20 16.14
C SER A 77 29.31 -11.06 16.34
N SER A 78 28.31 -10.93 15.45
CA SER A 78 27.11 -11.77 15.51
C SER A 78 27.35 -13.23 15.13
N LEU A 79 28.38 -13.50 14.30
CA LEU A 79 28.69 -14.82 13.78
C LEU A 79 29.78 -15.55 14.59
N ASN A 80 30.72 -14.82 15.20
CA ASN A 80 31.92 -15.42 15.78
C ASN A 80 31.58 -16.44 16.88
N GLY A 81 32.20 -17.61 16.80
CA GLY A 81 32.05 -18.68 17.78
C GLY A 81 30.70 -19.40 17.76
N LYS A 82 29.81 -19.10 16.80
CA LYS A 82 28.50 -19.75 16.66
C LYS A 82 28.60 -21.08 15.93
N THR A 83 27.85 -22.07 16.38
CA THR A 83 27.61 -23.32 15.64
C THR A 83 26.48 -23.14 14.61
N ALA A 84 26.30 -24.11 13.71
CA ALA A 84 25.16 -24.13 12.79
C ALA A 84 23.80 -24.11 13.52
N ALA A 85 23.67 -24.84 14.63
CA ALA A 85 22.44 -24.89 15.42
C ALA A 85 22.12 -23.54 16.10
N GLU A 86 23.14 -22.86 16.63
CA GLU A 86 22.97 -21.53 17.23
C GLU A 86 22.61 -20.47 16.18
N LEU A 87 23.19 -20.55 14.97
CA LEU A 87 22.81 -19.68 13.86
C LEU A 87 21.37 -19.91 13.42
N ASN A 88 20.95 -21.17 13.25
CA ASN A 88 19.57 -21.49 12.92
C ASN A 88 18.59 -20.93 13.97
N THR A 89 18.93 -21.06 15.26
CA THR A 89 18.13 -20.47 16.35
C THR A 89 18.03 -18.95 16.23
N MET A 90 19.16 -18.27 15.99
CA MET A 90 19.17 -16.82 15.78
C MET A 90 18.35 -16.40 14.55
N ALA A 91 18.50 -17.12 13.44
CA ALA A 91 17.78 -16.87 12.20
C ALA A 91 16.27 -17.08 12.36
N ASN A 92 15.84 -18.11 13.11
CA ASN A 92 14.43 -18.34 13.41
C ASN A 92 13.83 -17.24 14.28
N ASN A 93 14.58 -16.72 15.26
CA ASN A 93 14.14 -15.54 16.02
C ASN A 93 13.98 -14.31 15.13
N ILE A 94 14.90 -14.09 14.18
CA ILE A 94 14.79 -12.99 13.20
C ILE A 94 13.56 -13.16 12.32
N ARG A 95 13.28 -14.38 11.83
CA ARG A 95 12.07 -14.69 11.04
C ARG A 95 10.81 -14.41 11.85
N PHE A 96 10.74 -14.94 13.07
CA PHE A 96 9.60 -14.75 13.97
C PHE A 96 9.32 -13.27 14.23
N GLU A 97 10.34 -12.48 14.56
CA GLU A 97 10.16 -11.04 14.80
C GLU A 97 9.75 -10.27 13.54
N ARG A 98 10.25 -10.68 12.36
CA ARG A 98 9.82 -10.10 11.08
C ARG A 98 8.36 -10.44 10.78
N ASP A 99 7.98 -11.70 10.92
CA ASP A 99 6.62 -12.18 10.67
C ASP A 99 5.63 -11.51 11.63
N LYS A 100 6.01 -11.35 12.91
CA LYS A 100 5.22 -10.62 13.90
C LYS A 100 5.02 -9.16 13.50
N LYS A 101 6.09 -8.44 13.14
CA LYS A 101 6.00 -7.03 12.70
C LYS A 101 5.19 -6.87 11.42
N GLN A 102 5.40 -7.74 10.45
CA GLN A 102 4.63 -7.76 9.19
C GLN A 102 3.14 -8.00 9.47
N LYS A 103 2.82 -8.94 10.35
CA LYS A 103 1.45 -9.20 10.77
C LYS A 103 0.83 -7.99 11.49
N GLU A 104 1.54 -7.38 12.44
CA GLU A 104 1.05 -6.18 13.13
C GLU A 104 0.77 -5.03 12.16
N GLN A 105 1.68 -4.77 11.21
CA GLN A 105 1.48 -3.77 10.17
C GLN A 105 0.30 -4.11 9.25
N ALA A 106 0.19 -5.37 8.83
CA ALA A 106 -0.93 -5.84 8.00
C ALA A 106 -2.28 -5.66 8.70
N LEU A 107 -2.37 -5.96 10.00
CA LEU A 107 -3.61 -5.79 10.77
C LEU A 107 -3.99 -4.30 10.91
N LEU A 108 -3.00 -3.41 11.08
CA LEU A 108 -3.23 -1.96 11.08
C LEU A 108 -3.72 -1.47 9.71
N GLU A 109 -3.12 -1.97 8.63
CA GLU A 109 -3.51 -1.64 7.26
C GLU A 109 -4.94 -2.12 6.95
N ILE A 110 -5.29 -3.36 7.30
CA ILE A 110 -6.66 -3.90 7.19
C ILE A 110 -7.65 -2.99 7.93
N LYS A 111 -7.34 -2.63 9.18
CA LYS A 111 -8.21 -1.76 9.99
C LYS A 111 -8.41 -0.38 9.34
N ALA A 112 -7.34 0.21 8.81
CA ALA A 112 -7.42 1.49 8.12
C ALA A 112 -8.29 1.41 6.85
N LEU A 113 -8.11 0.36 6.03
CA LEU A 113 -8.90 0.13 4.83
C LEU A 113 -10.38 -0.12 5.15
N GLN A 114 -10.68 -0.95 6.15
CA GLN A 114 -12.05 -1.17 6.62
C GLN A 114 -12.68 0.11 7.17
N SER A 115 -11.91 0.93 7.91
CA SER A 115 -12.38 2.23 8.39
C SER A 115 -12.72 3.17 7.23
N LYS A 116 -11.95 3.13 6.14
CA LYS A 116 -12.23 3.92 4.92
C LYS A 116 -13.52 3.46 4.25
N VAL A 117 -13.78 2.14 4.18
CA VAL A 117 -15.06 1.59 3.69
C VAL A 117 -16.23 2.06 4.56
N ALA A 118 -16.11 1.94 5.88
CA ALA A 118 -17.16 2.36 6.81
C ALA A 118 -17.43 3.87 6.73
N ALA A 119 -16.37 4.69 6.66
CA ALA A 119 -16.48 6.13 6.50
C ALA A 119 -17.19 6.51 5.19
N ALA A 120 -16.90 5.82 4.08
CA ALA A 120 -17.58 6.05 2.81
C ALA A 120 -19.08 5.71 2.86
N ALA A 121 -19.45 4.64 3.59
CA ALA A 121 -20.85 4.29 3.79
C ALA A 121 -21.60 5.37 4.60
N VAL A 122 -20.98 5.92 5.66
CA VAL A 122 -21.54 7.04 6.44
C VAL A 122 -21.60 8.31 5.59
N ALA A 123 -20.54 8.62 4.84
CA ALA A 123 -20.50 9.77 3.95
C ALA A 123 -21.62 9.71 2.90
N LYS A 124 -21.94 8.53 2.36
CA LYS A 124 -23.05 8.36 1.41
C LYS A 124 -24.39 8.82 1.98
N ALA A 125 -24.64 8.58 3.27
CA ALA A 125 -25.86 9.05 3.94
C ALA A 125 -25.90 10.58 4.03
N GLU A 126 -24.79 11.22 4.40
CA GLU A 126 -24.69 12.68 4.47
C GLU A 126 -24.77 13.33 3.08
N LEU A 127 -24.07 12.76 2.10
CA LEU A 127 -24.10 13.20 0.70
C LEU A 127 -25.51 13.12 0.09
N SER A 128 -26.34 12.16 0.50
CA SER A 128 -27.73 12.07 0.03
C SER A 128 -28.60 13.28 0.42
N LYS A 129 -28.17 14.06 1.42
CA LYS A 129 -28.83 15.31 1.82
C LYS A 129 -28.45 16.48 0.91
N PHE A 130 -27.32 16.40 0.22
CA PHE A 130 -26.97 17.35 -0.83
C PHE A 130 -27.63 16.91 -2.14
N THR A 131 -28.72 17.57 -2.51
CA THR A 131 -29.55 17.12 -3.63
C THR A 131 -29.26 17.93 -4.89
N VAL A 132 -29.48 17.31 -6.05
CA VAL A 132 -29.43 17.95 -7.36
C VAL A 132 -30.82 17.83 -8.01
N PRO A 133 -31.81 18.68 -7.64
CA PRO A 133 -33.17 18.54 -8.15
C PRO A 133 -33.31 18.67 -9.67
N LYS A 134 -32.36 19.34 -10.32
CA LYS A 134 -32.37 19.55 -11.77
C LYS A 134 -30.96 19.43 -12.33
N SER A 135 -30.80 18.61 -13.36
CA SER A 135 -29.58 18.44 -14.14
C SER A 135 -29.91 18.47 -15.62
N ARG A 136 -29.22 19.32 -16.39
CA ARG A 136 -29.34 19.37 -17.85
C ARG A 136 -27.99 19.67 -18.49
N VAL A 137 -27.79 19.13 -19.68
CA VAL A 137 -26.68 19.52 -20.56
C VAL A 137 -27.31 20.22 -21.77
N LEU A 138 -26.85 21.43 -22.03
CA LEU A 138 -27.27 22.25 -23.16
C LEU A 138 -26.07 22.50 -24.06
N SER A 139 -26.34 22.74 -25.34
CA SER A 139 -25.33 23.14 -26.31
C SER A 139 -25.63 24.55 -26.79
N GLN A 140 -24.68 25.46 -26.62
CA GLN A 140 -24.79 26.83 -27.11
C GLN A 140 -23.91 27.02 -28.35
N ALA A 141 -24.52 27.39 -29.47
CA ALA A 141 -23.78 27.73 -30.67
C ALA A 141 -22.96 29.01 -30.46
N GLU A 142 -21.73 29.04 -30.98
CA GLU A 142 -20.86 30.21 -30.92
C GLU A 142 -20.59 30.75 -32.33
N LYS A 143 -20.55 32.08 -32.46
CA LYS A 143 -20.43 32.76 -33.76
C LYS A 143 -19.18 32.37 -34.57
N TYR A 144 -18.09 32.04 -33.89
CA TYR A 144 -16.78 31.78 -34.50
C TYR A 144 -16.27 30.34 -34.26
N SER A 145 -17.09 29.45 -33.72
CA SER A 145 -16.69 28.07 -33.43
C SER A 145 -17.62 27.07 -34.10
N LYS A 146 -17.04 26.03 -34.71
CA LYS A 146 -17.81 24.89 -35.25
C LYS A 146 -18.22 23.90 -34.16
N ILE A 147 -17.61 23.99 -32.98
CA ILE A 147 -17.92 23.15 -31.82
C ILE A 147 -18.78 23.99 -30.88
N PRO A 148 -20.03 23.57 -30.58
CA PRO A 148 -20.87 24.30 -29.65
C PRO A 148 -20.29 24.23 -28.23
N GLN A 149 -20.51 25.27 -27.44
CA GLN A 149 -20.14 25.28 -26.04
C GLN A 149 -21.11 24.40 -25.23
N PRO A 150 -20.63 23.32 -24.59
CA PRO A 150 -21.45 22.59 -23.63
C PRO A 150 -21.70 23.45 -22.39
N ILE A 151 -22.93 23.39 -21.87
CA ILE A 151 -23.35 24.05 -20.64
C ILE A 151 -24.00 23.01 -19.75
N ILE A 152 -23.44 22.79 -18.56
CA ILE A 152 -24.07 21.95 -17.54
C ILE A 152 -24.88 22.88 -16.64
N GLU A 153 -26.20 22.76 -16.68
CA GLU A 153 -27.11 23.49 -15.80
C GLU A 153 -27.51 22.58 -14.63
N LEU A 154 -27.15 22.99 -13.43
CA LEU A 154 -27.48 22.29 -12.18
C LEU A 154 -28.33 23.20 -11.30
N THR A 155 -29.37 22.65 -10.69
CA THR A 155 -29.97 23.20 -9.48
C THR A 155 -29.57 22.28 -8.35
N VAL A 156 -29.00 22.85 -7.28
CA VAL A 156 -28.52 22.11 -6.12
C VAL A 156 -29.14 22.65 -4.85
N GLN A 157 -29.18 21.81 -3.81
CA GLN A 157 -29.63 22.18 -2.48
C GLN A 157 -28.73 21.51 -1.45
N ASN A 158 -28.11 22.30 -0.58
CA ASN A 158 -27.34 21.80 0.54
C ASN A 158 -28.28 21.46 1.70
N GLY A 159 -28.69 20.20 1.82
CA GLY A 159 -29.43 19.71 2.99
C GLY A 159 -28.54 19.20 4.13
N THR A 160 -27.21 19.37 4.03
CA THR A 160 -26.29 18.98 5.10
C THR A 160 -26.28 20.04 6.22
N THR A 161 -25.67 19.71 7.36
CA THR A 161 -25.48 20.64 8.48
C THR A 161 -24.21 21.49 8.35
N HIS A 162 -23.51 21.43 7.21
CA HIS A 162 -22.21 22.07 7.02
C HIS A 162 -22.23 23.03 5.83
N PRO A 163 -21.52 24.17 5.92
CA PRO A 163 -21.20 24.98 4.75
C PRO A 163 -20.26 24.21 3.81
N ILE A 164 -20.51 24.31 2.50
CA ILE A 164 -19.77 23.59 1.46
C ILE A 164 -18.99 24.56 0.59
N SER A 165 -17.69 24.35 0.41
CA SER A 165 -16.86 25.18 -0.48
C SER A 165 -16.66 24.57 -1.86
N ARG A 166 -16.69 23.24 -1.95
CA ARG A 166 -16.48 22.50 -3.19
C ARG A 166 -17.29 21.22 -3.19
N ALA A 167 -17.88 20.92 -4.33
CA ALA A 167 -18.63 19.70 -4.56
C ALA A 167 -18.07 18.91 -5.75
N TYR A 168 -18.03 17.60 -5.61
CA TYR A 168 -17.53 16.66 -6.59
C TYR A 168 -18.66 15.77 -7.09
N PHE A 169 -18.79 15.70 -8.41
CA PHE A 169 -19.91 15.10 -9.09
C PHE A 169 -19.48 14.04 -10.09
N LYS A 170 -20.32 13.02 -10.24
CA LYS A 170 -20.30 12.09 -11.35
C LYS A 170 -21.53 12.35 -12.21
N ALA A 171 -21.33 12.78 -13.45
CA ALA A 171 -22.40 12.89 -14.42
C ALA A 171 -22.49 11.63 -15.28
N THR A 172 -23.71 11.18 -15.52
CA THR A 172 -24.02 10.07 -16.41
C THR A 172 -25.12 10.48 -17.38
N ILE A 173 -24.89 10.28 -18.68
CA ILE A 173 -25.90 10.47 -19.72
C ILE A 173 -26.28 9.11 -20.25
N ALA A 174 -27.54 8.73 -20.07
CA ALA A 174 -28.03 7.40 -20.40
C ALA A 174 -29.43 7.46 -21.02
N SER A 175 -29.80 6.38 -21.70
CA SER A 175 -31.17 6.15 -22.15
C SER A 175 -31.69 4.82 -21.58
N PRO A 176 -33.00 4.68 -21.32
CA PRO A 176 -33.57 3.47 -20.73
C PRO A 176 -33.32 2.18 -21.55
N GLU A 177 -33.20 2.31 -22.88
CA GLU A 177 -33.03 1.20 -23.81
C GLU A 177 -31.60 0.65 -23.92
N ARG A 178 -30.63 1.21 -23.19
CA ARG A 178 -29.22 0.78 -23.23
C ARG A 178 -28.67 0.50 -21.84
N ALA A 179 -27.91 -0.60 -21.72
CA ALA A 179 -27.18 -0.93 -20.51
C ALA A 179 -25.90 -0.07 -20.33
N VAL A 180 -25.28 0.36 -21.43
CA VAL A 180 -24.06 1.17 -21.40
C VAL A 180 -24.45 2.65 -21.61
N PRO A 181 -24.07 3.56 -20.71
CA PRO A 181 -24.35 5.00 -20.87
C PRO A 181 -23.63 5.58 -22.09
N TRP A 182 -24.17 6.68 -22.63
CA TRP A 182 -23.54 7.45 -23.70
C TRP A 182 -22.30 8.19 -23.22
N PHE A 183 -22.32 8.63 -21.96
CA PHE A 183 -21.29 9.46 -21.38
C PHE A 183 -21.22 9.24 -19.87
N VAL A 184 -20.00 9.16 -19.34
CA VAL A 184 -19.71 9.20 -17.91
C VAL A 184 -18.46 10.04 -17.71
N ASP A 185 -18.54 11.03 -16.84
CA ASP A 185 -17.37 11.81 -16.44
C ASP A 185 -17.52 12.34 -15.01
N VAL A 186 -16.39 12.63 -14.40
CA VAL A 186 -16.34 13.25 -13.07
C VAL A 186 -15.84 14.67 -13.18
N PHE A 187 -16.40 15.57 -12.38
CA PHE A 187 -15.96 16.95 -12.33
C PHE A 187 -16.17 17.50 -10.92
N SER A 188 -15.52 18.61 -10.62
CA SER A 188 -15.69 19.34 -9.37
C SER A 188 -16.06 20.79 -9.65
N TYR A 189 -16.74 21.41 -8.71
CA TYR A 189 -17.07 22.83 -8.76
C TYR A 189 -16.68 23.53 -7.47
N ASP A 190 -15.87 24.58 -7.61
CA ASP A 190 -15.54 25.54 -6.57
C ASP A 190 -16.69 26.54 -6.41
N ILE A 191 -17.30 26.55 -5.24
CA ILE A 191 -18.45 27.40 -4.93
C ILE A 191 -17.91 28.71 -4.36
N GLY A 192 -17.89 29.77 -5.18
CA GLY A 192 -17.45 31.09 -4.74
C GLY A 192 -18.31 31.60 -3.56
N GLY A 193 -17.70 31.79 -2.40
CA GLY A 193 -18.39 32.16 -1.15
C GLY A 193 -18.98 30.99 -0.36
N GLY A 194 -18.94 29.77 -0.91
CA GLY A 194 -19.55 28.59 -0.32
C GLY A 194 -21.06 28.49 -0.54
N LEU A 195 -21.64 27.38 -0.08
CA LEU A 195 -23.09 27.14 -0.04
C LEU A 195 -23.47 26.75 1.40
N GLU A 196 -24.25 27.60 2.06
CA GLU A 196 -24.60 27.41 3.47
C GLU A 196 -25.57 26.24 3.69
N ALA A 197 -25.68 25.78 4.94
CA ALA A 197 -26.63 24.74 5.31
C ALA A 197 -28.08 25.21 5.04
N GLY A 198 -28.84 24.43 4.28
CA GLY A 198 -30.20 24.76 3.85
C GLY A 198 -30.28 25.70 2.64
N GLU A 199 -29.16 26.11 2.04
CA GLU A 199 -29.14 26.98 0.87
C GLU A 199 -29.24 26.16 -0.44
N GLY A 200 -29.84 26.77 -1.46
CA GLY A 200 -29.90 26.23 -2.82
C GLY A 200 -29.35 27.21 -3.84
N ALA A 201 -28.79 26.69 -4.92
CA ALA A 201 -28.18 27.50 -5.98
C ALA A 201 -28.47 26.93 -7.37
N VAL A 202 -28.39 27.80 -8.38
CA VAL A 202 -28.44 27.41 -9.78
C VAL A 202 -27.10 27.75 -10.42
N TRP A 203 -26.44 26.73 -10.99
CA TRP A 203 -25.14 26.86 -11.62
C TRP A 203 -25.22 26.59 -13.10
N LYS A 204 -24.48 27.37 -13.88
CA LYS A 204 -24.23 27.15 -15.30
C LYS A 204 -22.73 26.97 -15.49
N LEU A 205 -22.32 25.72 -15.60
CA LEU A 205 -20.90 25.36 -15.73
C LEU A 205 -20.56 25.26 -17.21
N LEU A 206 -19.40 25.79 -17.58
CA LEU A 206 -18.89 25.82 -18.94
C LEU A 206 -17.65 24.91 -19.03
N PRO A 207 -17.83 23.57 -19.12
CA PRO A 207 -16.70 22.68 -19.28
C PRO A 207 -15.97 22.93 -20.61
N ASP A 208 -14.76 22.40 -20.73
CA ASP A 208 -13.98 22.52 -21.95
C ASP A 208 -14.69 21.85 -23.13
N LYS A 209 -14.99 22.66 -24.16
CA LYS A 209 -15.63 22.21 -25.40
C LYS A 209 -14.71 21.37 -26.30
N TYR A 210 -13.39 21.40 -26.09
CA TYR A 210 -12.46 20.51 -26.78
C TYR A 210 -12.24 19.19 -26.03
N GLY A 211 -12.74 19.11 -24.79
CA GLY A 211 -12.75 17.89 -23.99
C GLY A 211 -13.96 17.00 -24.28
N LYS A 212 -14.14 15.97 -23.46
CA LYS A 212 -15.23 14.98 -23.62
C LYS A 212 -16.63 15.61 -23.68
N TRP A 213 -16.84 16.70 -22.95
CA TRP A 213 -18.12 17.39 -22.84
C TRP A 213 -18.57 18.06 -24.16
N GLY A 214 -17.64 18.47 -25.03
CA GLY A 214 -17.99 19.02 -26.34
C GLY A 214 -18.26 17.97 -27.42
N HIS A 215 -18.05 16.70 -27.10
CA HIS A 215 -18.18 15.56 -28.03
C HIS A 215 -19.22 14.54 -27.53
N ILE A 216 -20.24 14.99 -26.81
CA ILE A 216 -21.32 14.11 -26.33
C ILE A 216 -22.18 13.68 -27.52
N GLU A 217 -22.15 12.38 -27.83
CA GLU A 217 -23.01 11.75 -28.82
C GLU A 217 -24.15 11.02 -28.10
N ALA A 218 -25.24 11.74 -27.80
CA ALA A 218 -26.42 11.18 -27.15
C ALA A 218 -27.71 11.65 -27.86
N PRO A 219 -28.76 10.81 -27.94
CA PRO A 219 -30.04 11.22 -28.49
C PRO A 219 -30.73 12.24 -27.59
N ALA A 220 -31.65 13.02 -28.15
CA ALA A 220 -32.42 14.03 -27.39
C ALA A 220 -33.30 13.42 -26.27
N SER A 221 -33.62 12.12 -26.36
CA SER A 221 -34.35 11.37 -25.33
C SER A 221 -33.46 10.92 -24.16
N ALA A 222 -32.14 11.07 -24.24
CA ALA A 222 -31.24 10.72 -23.16
C ALA A 222 -31.45 11.67 -21.97
N TYR A 223 -31.36 11.12 -20.76
CA TYR A 223 -31.45 11.89 -19.53
C TYR A 223 -30.06 12.02 -18.90
N VAL A 224 -29.87 13.09 -18.12
CA VAL A 224 -28.63 13.39 -17.39
C VAL A 224 -28.88 13.17 -15.91
N SER A 225 -28.18 12.22 -15.30
CA SER A 225 -28.10 12.10 -13.84
C SER A 225 -26.78 12.67 -13.34
N VAL A 226 -26.83 13.33 -12.18
CA VAL A 226 -25.66 13.90 -11.52
C VAL A 226 -25.68 13.47 -10.07
N GLU A 227 -24.65 12.72 -9.67
CA GLU A 227 -24.49 12.19 -8.33
C GLU A 227 -23.34 12.92 -7.64
N VAL A 228 -23.58 13.45 -6.44
CA VAL A 228 -22.51 13.99 -5.60
C VAL A 228 -21.81 12.83 -4.87
N TYR A 229 -20.49 12.76 -4.98
CA TYR A 229 -19.71 11.70 -4.32
C TYR A 229 -18.71 12.22 -3.29
N ARG A 230 -18.45 13.53 -3.27
CA ARG A 230 -17.61 14.17 -2.25
C ARG A 230 -17.97 15.65 -2.07
N LEU A 231 -17.86 16.11 -0.84
CA LEU A 231 -18.03 17.51 -0.43
C LEU A 231 -16.86 17.94 0.46
N ASP A 232 -16.32 19.12 0.20
CA ASP A 232 -15.29 19.75 1.01
C ASP A 232 -15.85 21.00 1.72
N GLY A 233 -15.37 21.23 2.94
CA GLY A 233 -15.79 22.33 3.80
C GLY A 233 -15.06 23.64 3.51
N PRO A 234 -15.35 24.73 4.24
CA PRO A 234 -14.77 26.06 3.98
C PRO A 234 -13.25 26.12 4.13
N ASP A 235 -12.67 25.20 4.88
CA ASP A 235 -11.22 25.07 5.07
C ASP A 235 -10.53 24.25 3.96
N GLY A 236 -11.29 23.82 2.94
CA GLY A 236 -10.82 22.98 1.84
C GLY A 236 -10.57 21.53 2.22
N LYS A 237 -10.94 21.11 3.44
CA LYS A 237 -10.84 19.70 3.86
C LYS A 237 -12.08 18.93 3.48
N THR A 238 -11.89 17.64 3.20
CA THR A 238 -12.98 16.69 2.96
C THR A 238 -13.88 16.58 4.18
N LEU A 239 -15.17 16.84 3.98
CA LEU A 239 -16.21 16.58 4.98
C LEU A 239 -16.81 15.18 4.76
N PHE A 240 -17.16 14.88 3.51
CA PHE A 240 -17.79 13.61 3.14
C PHE A 240 -17.18 13.12 1.83
N ASP A 241 -16.82 11.84 1.78
CA ASP A 241 -16.31 11.19 0.57
C ASP A 241 -16.82 9.75 0.51
N ALA A 242 -17.64 9.46 -0.50
CA ALA A 242 -18.23 8.14 -0.74
C ALA A 242 -17.47 7.33 -1.80
N SER A 243 -16.27 7.76 -2.23
CA SER A 243 -15.45 7.01 -3.19
C SER A 243 -14.99 5.64 -2.66
N GLY A 244 -14.88 5.50 -1.33
CA GLY A 244 -14.49 4.23 -0.71
C GLY A 244 -13.04 3.83 -1.04
N LEU A 245 -12.82 2.54 -1.27
CA LEU A 245 -11.52 2.02 -1.70
C LEU A 245 -11.37 2.11 -3.21
N SER A 246 -10.18 2.46 -3.68
CA SER A 246 -9.79 2.21 -5.08
C SER A 246 -9.74 0.71 -5.36
N GLU A 247 -9.69 0.33 -6.64
CA GLU A 247 -9.50 -1.07 -7.04
C GLU A 247 -8.21 -1.67 -6.46
N SER A 248 -7.13 -0.88 -6.41
CA SER A 248 -5.85 -1.30 -5.84
C SER A 248 -5.93 -1.49 -4.32
N GLU A 249 -6.62 -0.60 -3.62
CA GLU A 249 -6.85 -0.69 -2.18
C GLU A 249 -7.76 -1.88 -1.83
N GLN A 250 -8.78 -2.15 -2.64
CA GLN A 250 -9.65 -3.30 -2.45
C GLN A 250 -8.87 -4.61 -2.67
N ALA A 251 -8.12 -4.73 -3.77
CA ALA A 251 -7.28 -5.89 -4.02
C ALA A 251 -6.23 -6.10 -2.92
N ARG A 252 -5.71 -5.00 -2.36
CA ARG A 252 -4.79 -5.03 -1.22
C ARG A 252 -5.48 -5.54 0.05
N LEU A 253 -6.67 -5.05 0.37
CA LEU A 253 -7.47 -5.52 1.49
C LEU A 253 -7.75 -7.03 1.38
N ASP A 254 -8.21 -7.49 0.21
CA ASP A 254 -8.54 -8.89 -0.06
C ASP A 254 -7.30 -9.79 0.13
N THR A 255 -6.15 -9.33 -0.37
CA THR A 255 -4.87 -10.04 -0.22
C THR A 255 -4.46 -10.15 1.24
N LEU A 256 -4.54 -9.06 1.99
CA LEU A 256 -4.17 -9.03 3.41
C LEU A 256 -5.10 -9.89 4.26
N GLN A 257 -6.40 -9.85 4.01
CA GLN A 257 -7.38 -10.67 4.72
C GLN A 257 -7.20 -12.16 4.41
N LYS A 258 -6.86 -12.52 3.17
CA LYS A 258 -6.52 -13.90 2.81
C LYS A 258 -5.25 -14.39 3.52
N GLN A 259 -4.26 -13.52 3.71
CA GLN A 259 -2.98 -13.88 4.31
C GLN A 259 -3.03 -13.90 5.86
N TYR A 260 -3.75 -12.97 6.48
CA TYR A 260 -3.70 -12.74 7.94
C TYR A 260 -5.04 -12.90 8.66
N GLY A 261 -6.13 -13.14 7.91
CA GLY A 261 -7.49 -13.23 8.42
C GLY A 261 -8.27 -11.92 8.29
N ALA A 262 -9.59 -12.03 8.18
CA ALA A 262 -10.49 -10.88 8.36
C ALA A 262 -10.58 -10.53 9.85
N ILE A 263 -10.63 -9.23 10.14
CA ILE A 263 -10.90 -8.67 11.48
C ILE A 263 -12.32 -8.13 11.48
#